data_AF-A0A4Y2RQZ3-F1
#
_entry.id   AF-A0A4Y2RQZ3-F1
#
_cell.length_a   1.000
_cell.length_b   1.000
_cell.length_c   1.000
_cell.angle_alpha   90.00
_cell.angle_beta   90.00
_cell.angle_gamma   90.00
#
_symmetry.space_group_name_H-M   'P 1'
#
loop_
_entity.id
_entity.type
_entity.pdbx_description
1 polymer ?
#
loop_
_entity_poly.entity_id
_entity_poly.type
_entity_poly.pdbx_seq_one_letter_code
_entity_poly.pdbx_strand_id
1 'polypeptide(L)'
;MICTADITKAVQNVVDCIINAANNSIPKSFPRLKKFRRPWWNEACRDSRREKKKQWNIFRRYPTTENHVAFKRAKALARSGGSLELISFHP
;
A
#
# COMPACT_ATOMS: atom_id res chain seq x y z
N MET A 1 41.83 -34.39 -23.13
CA MET A 1 41.73 -33.40 -22.04
C MET A 1 40.53 -32.51 -22.34
N ILE A 2 39.54 -32.46 -21.46
CA ILE A 2 38.36 -31.60 -21.64
C ILE A 2 38.79 -30.18 -21.24
N CYS A 3 38.72 -29.24 -22.17
CA CYS A 3 39.07 -27.85 -21.92
C CYS A 3 38.04 -27.24 -20.95
N THR A 4 38.44 -27.00 -19.71
CA THR A 4 37.59 -26.46 -18.63
C THR A 4 36.98 -25.09 -18.99
N ALA A 5 37.66 -24.32 -19.85
CA ALA A 5 37.16 -23.05 -20.39
C ALA A 5 35.83 -23.19 -21.16
N ASP A 6 35.60 -24.32 -21.82
CA ASP A 6 34.39 -24.57 -22.61
C ASP A 6 33.20 -24.89 -21.70
N ILE A 7 33.44 -25.64 -20.61
CA ILE A 7 32.43 -25.91 -19.58
C ILE A 7 32.04 -24.61 -18.87
N THR A 8 33.01 -23.78 -18.48
CA THR A 8 32.73 -22.48 -17.84
C THR A 8 31.90 -21.59 -18.76
N LYS A 9 32.20 -21.60 -20.08
CA LYS A 9 31.42 -20.85 -21.07
C LYS A 9 30.00 -21.37 -21.19
N ALA A 10 29.81 -22.69 -21.23
CA ALA A 10 28.49 -23.31 -21.26
C ALA A 10 27.66 -22.96 -20.01
N VAL A 11 28.28 -23.01 -18.83
CA VAL A 11 27.62 -22.62 -17.57
C VAL A 11 27.21 -21.16 -17.59
N GLN A 12 28.09 -20.26 -18.03
CA GLN A 12 27.77 -18.83 -18.10
C GLN A 12 26.59 -18.56 -19.04
N ASN A 13 26.57 -19.22 -20.20
CA ASN A 13 25.47 -19.08 -21.16
C ASN A 13 24.13 -19.52 -20.56
N VAL A 14 24.11 -20.60 -19.78
CA VAL A 14 22.88 -21.07 -19.11
C VAL A 14 22.41 -20.08 -18.05
N VAL A 15 23.34 -19.53 -17.25
CA VAL A 15 23.04 -18.51 -16.24
C VAL A 15 22.46 -17.25 -16.89
N ASP A 16 23.08 -16.77 -17.96
CA ASP A 16 22.63 -15.57 -18.68
C ASP A 16 21.24 -15.78 -19.29
N CYS A 17 20.96 -16.98 -19.83
CA CYS A 17 19.64 -17.34 -20.33
C CYS A 17 18.57 -17.29 -19.24
N ILE A 18 18.84 -17.85 -18.05
CA ILE A 18 17.89 -17.84 -16.93
C ILE A 18 17.63 -16.41 -16.46
N ILE A 19 18.67 -15.59 -16.30
CA ILE A 19 18.55 -14.19 -15.87
C ILE A 19 17.75 -13.38 -16.90
N ASN A 20 18.04 -13.55 -18.19
CA ASN A 20 17.31 -12.86 -19.26
C ASN A 20 15.85 -13.29 -19.30
N ALA A 21 15.56 -14.59 -19.20
CA ALA A 21 14.19 -15.08 -19.13
C ALA A 21 13.43 -14.53 -17.92
N ALA A 22 14.06 -14.47 -16.75
CA ALA A 22 13.48 -13.90 -15.54
C ALA A 22 13.21 -12.41 -15.68
N ASN A 23 14.15 -11.64 -16.23
CA ASN A 23 13.99 -10.20 -16.44
C ASN A 23 12.86 -9.86 -17.44
N ASN A 24 12.66 -10.71 -18.45
CA ASN A 24 11.61 -10.53 -19.45
C ASN A 24 10.23 -10.99 -18.96
N SER A 25 10.17 -11.99 -18.09
CA SER A 25 8.90 -12.56 -17.60
C SER A 25 8.40 -11.93 -16.31
N ILE A 26 9.30 -11.44 -15.44
CA ILE A 26 8.96 -10.82 -14.16
C ILE A 26 8.95 -9.29 -14.34
N PRO A 27 7.78 -8.64 -14.35
CA PRO A 27 7.72 -7.18 -14.44
C PRO A 27 8.37 -6.54 -13.20
N LYS A 28 9.41 -5.73 -13.41
CA LYS A 28 10.15 -5.03 -12.33
C LYS A 28 9.30 -4.01 -11.56
N SER A 29 8.23 -3.54 -12.17
CA SER A 29 7.28 -2.62 -11.56
C SER A 29 5.86 -3.11 -11.77
N PHE A 30 5.08 -3.20 -10.70
CA PHE A 30 3.63 -3.38 -10.81
C PHE A 30 2.98 -2.02 -11.05
N PRO A 31 2.39 -1.75 -12.24
CA PRO A 31 1.78 -0.45 -12.55
C PRO A 31 0.53 -0.17 -11.72
N ARG A 32 -0.02 -1.18 -11.06
CA ARG A 32 -1.18 -1.07 -10.18
C ARG A 32 -0.75 -1.42 -8.75
N LEU A 33 -0.30 -0.40 -8.00
CA LEU A 33 -0.29 -0.49 -6.55
C LEU A 33 -1.72 -0.86 -6.12
N LYS A 34 -1.95 -2.13 -5.76
CA LYS A 34 -3.17 -2.53 -5.07
C LYS A 34 -3.24 -1.62 -3.84
N LYS A 35 -4.38 -0.95 -3.64
CA LYS A 35 -4.65 -0.23 -2.38
C LYS A 35 -4.33 -1.20 -1.25
N PHE A 36 -3.22 -0.97 -0.55
CA PHE A 36 -2.85 -1.80 0.59
C PHE A 36 -4.04 -1.80 1.53
N ARG A 37 -4.57 -2.98 1.83
CA ARG A 37 -5.64 -3.08 2.83
C ARG A 37 -5.01 -2.61 4.13
N ARG A 38 -5.71 -1.71 4.84
CA ARG A 38 -5.24 -1.21 6.13
C ARG A 38 -4.91 -2.41 7.03
N PRO A 39 -3.73 -2.47 7.66
CA PRO A 39 -3.37 -3.57 8.54
C PRO A 39 -4.44 -3.77 9.61
N TRP A 40 -4.82 -5.02 9.86
CA TRP A 40 -5.89 -5.36 10.81
C TRP A 40 -5.54 -5.04 12.26
N TRP A 41 -4.24 -4.98 12.58
CA TRP A 41 -3.71 -4.66 13.91
C TRP A 41 -3.64 -3.17 14.25
N ASN A 42 -3.81 -2.26 13.29
CA ASN A 42 -3.61 -0.83 13.53
C ASN A 42 -4.86 -0.20 14.21
N GLU A 43 -4.72 0.21 15.47
CA GLU A 43 -5.79 0.81 16.28
C GLU A 43 -6.27 2.14 15.69
N ALA A 44 -5.34 3.02 15.28
CA ALA A 44 -5.66 4.28 14.62
C ALA A 44 -6.52 4.06 13.37
N CYS A 45 -6.35 2.91 12.71
CA CYS A 45 -7.18 2.52 11.59
C CYS A 45 -8.62 2.15 11.94
N ARG A 46 -8.83 1.54 13.11
CA ARG A 46 -10.17 1.26 13.64
C ARG A 46 -10.84 2.56 14.08
N ASP A 47 -10.12 3.45 14.74
CA ASP A 47 -10.67 4.70 15.27
C ASP A 47 -11.11 5.65 14.16
N SER A 48 -10.30 5.87 13.12
CA SER A 48 -10.76 6.70 11.98
C SER A 48 -12.00 6.13 11.29
N ARG A 49 -12.16 4.79 11.26
CA ARG A 49 -13.35 4.15 10.69
C ARG A 49 -14.58 4.35 11.58
N ARG A 50 -14.41 4.24 12.90
CA ARG A 50 -15.46 4.49 13.90
C ARG A 50 -15.93 5.94 13.82
N GLU A 51 -14.99 6.88 13.78
CA GLU A 51 -15.31 8.32 13.72
C GLU A 51 -16.01 8.69 12.41
N LYS A 52 -15.55 8.18 11.27
CA LYS A 52 -16.27 8.35 10.00
C LYS A 52 -17.72 7.82 10.09
N LYS A 53 -17.94 6.68 10.75
CA LYS A 53 -19.29 6.11 10.91
C LYS A 53 -20.14 6.95 11.86
N LYS A 54 -19.57 7.49 12.94
CA LYS A 54 -20.23 8.42 13.86
C LYS A 54 -20.69 9.67 13.12
N GLN A 55 -19.79 10.34 12.41
CA GLN A 55 -20.11 11.55 11.65
C GLN A 55 -21.13 11.31 10.52
N TRP A 56 -21.04 10.15 9.85
CA TRP A 56 -22.08 9.74 8.89
C TRP A 56 -23.46 9.60 9.55
N ASN A 57 -23.53 8.96 10.71
CA ASN A 57 -24.80 8.78 11.42
C ASN A 57 -25.40 10.12 11.87
N ILE A 58 -24.55 11.06 12.32
CA ILE A 58 -24.98 12.41 12.69
C ILE A 58 -25.53 13.14 11.46
N PHE A 59 -24.74 13.23 10.38
CA PHE A 59 -25.15 13.87 9.13
C PHE A 59 -26.42 13.26 8.53
N ARG A 60 -26.55 11.94 8.57
CA ARG A 60 -27.75 11.24 8.08
C ARG A 60 -29.01 11.60 8.86
N ARG A 61 -28.90 11.84 10.17
CA ARG A 61 -30.03 12.26 11.02
C ARG A 61 -30.30 13.75 10.89
N TYR A 62 -29.25 14.55 10.75
CA TYR A 62 -29.31 16.01 10.71
C TYR A 62 -28.44 16.52 9.56
N PRO A 63 -28.99 16.64 8.35
CA PRO A 63 -28.23 17.00 7.14
C PRO A 63 -27.93 18.51 7.08
N THR A 64 -27.20 19.01 8.06
CA THR A 64 -26.72 20.40 8.11
C THR A 64 -25.36 20.53 7.42
N THR A 65 -25.01 21.75 7.00
CA THR A 65 -23.73 22.05 6.33
C THR A 65 -22.53 21.71 7.22
N GLU A 66 -22.61 22.02 8.51
CA GLU A 66 -21.55 21.70 9.47
C GLU A 66 -21.32 20.19 9.58
N ASN A 67 -22.40 19.41 9.71
CA ASN A 67 -22.33 17.95 9.77
C ASN A 67 -21.79 17.36 8.46
N HIS A 68 -22.11 17.97 7.32
CA HIS A 68 -21.56 17.55 6.03
C HIS A 68 -20.05 17.78 5.94
N VAL A 69 -19.56 18.93 6.42
CA VAL A 69 -18.13 19.25 6.49
C VAL A 69 -17.40 18.30 7.45
N ALA A 70 -17.95 18.08 8.64
CA ALA A 70 -17.41 17.15 9.63
C ALA A 70 -17.29 15.72 9.06
N PHE A 71 -18.34 15.24 8.38
CA PHE A 71 -18.30 13.94 7.69
C PHE A 71 -17.24 13.90 6.58
N LYS A 72 -17.10 14.95 5.77
CA LYS A 72 -16.05 15.00 4.73
C LYS A 72 -14.64 14.95 5.32
N ARG A 73 -14.39 15.68 6.42
CA ARG A 73 -13.11 15.62 7.15
C ARG A 73 -12.81 14.21 7.66
N ALA A 74 -13.76 13.59 8.37
CA ALA A 74 -13.60 12.23 8.88
C ALA A 74 -13.43 11.18 7.75
N LYS A 75 -14.11 11.37 6.61
CA LYS A 75 -13.98 10.52 5.42
C LYS A 75 -12.60 10.64 4.77
N ALA A 76 -12.00 11.83 4.76
CA ALA A 76 -10.63 12.04 4.28
C ALA A 76 -9.61 11.36 5.20
N LEU A 77 -9.72 11.57 6.52
CA LEU A 77 -8.85 10.95 7.53
C LEU A 77 -8.89 9.41 7.46
N ALA A 78 -10.08 8.82 7.28
CA ALA A 78 -10.23 7.38 7.14
C ALA A 78 -9.60 6.82 5.85
N ARG A 79 -9.37 7.66 4.82
CA ARG A 79 -8.68 7.30 3.57
C ARG A 79 -7.17 7.49 3.68
N SER A 80 -6.70 8.52 4.38
CA SER A 80 -5.27 8.82 4.54
C SER A 80 -4.58 7.97 5.61
N GLY A 81 -5.32 7.16 6.37
CA GLY A 81 -4.72 6.15 7.27
C GLY A 81 -4.67 6.56 8.74
N GLY A 82 -5.19 7.73 9.12
CA GLY A 82 -5.11 8.22 10.50
C GLY A 82 -3.72 8.72 10.91
N SER A 83 -2.71 8.61 10.03
CA SER A 83 -1.31 8.96 10.32
C SER A 83 -1.04 10.46 10.48
N LEU A 84 -2.02 11.34 10.22
CA LEU A 84 -1.84 12.79 10.39
C LEU A 84 -1.82 13.22 11.87
N GLU A 85 -2.28 12.38 12.81
CA GLU A 85 -2.17 12.68 14.25
C GLU A 85 -0.89 12.14 14.90
N LEU A 86 -0.09 11.34 14.19
CA LEU A 86 1.15 10.76 14.72
C LEU A 86 2.41 11.59 14.44
N ILE A 87 2.29 12.72 13.72
CA ILE A 87 3.43 13.61 13.43
C ILE A 87 3.58 14.69 14.54
N SER A 88 2.65 14.78 15.49
CA SER A 88 2.64 15.78 16.59
C SER A 88 3.11 15.26 17.95
N PHE A 89 3.69 14.06 18.02
CA PHE A 89 4.29 13.55 19.26
C PHE A 89 5.65 12.90 19.00
N HIS A 90 6.68 13.75 18.97
CA HIS A 90 8.02 13.34 19.39
C HIS A 90 8.66 14.53 20.12
N PRO A 91 9.07 14.40 21.40
CA PRO A 91 10.07 15.30 21.98
C PRO A 91 11.43 15.12 21.29
#